data_AF-A0A5M4AMI1-F1
#
_entry.id   AF-A0A5M4AMI1-F1
#
_cell.length_a   1.000
_cell.length_b   1.000
_cell.length_c   1.000
_cell.angle_alpha   90.00
_cell.angle_beta   90.00
_cell.angle_gamma   90.00
#
_symmetry.space_group_name_H-M   'P 1'
#
loop_
_entity.id
_entity.type
_entity.pdbx_description
1 polymer ?
#
loop_
_entity_poly.entity_id
_entity_poly.type
_entity_poly.pdbx_seq_one_letter_code
_entity_poly.pdbx_strand_id
1 'polypeptide(L)'
;METPDPALSIVYFPSKLQHSLLNSSWLKKTGKDYATERPVCIIGSIVIPASLGTSAKAVVPVVEAKLAASGLLRVIHGGDRRGLIFSTTTPPSEKAQLNWAAGQKADYLLTGEVVRKSGNGKYKVHYQMKSVPNGKKVWEDSVTIDMQ
;
A
#
# COMPACT_ATOMS: atom_id res chain seq x y z
N MET A 1 15.78 -16.00 21.27
CA MET A 1 15.75 -14.53 21.18
C MET A 1 15.32 -14.20 19.78
N GLU A 2 14.06 -13.81 19.58
CA GLU A 2 13.60 -13.30 18.30
C GLU A 2 14.25 -11.93 18.10
N THR A 3 15.06 -11.80 17.05
CA THR A 3 15.60 -10.52 16.63
C THR A 3 14.42 -9.58 16.40
N PRO A 4 14.33 -8.41 17.05
CA PRO A 4 13.27 -7.47 16.77
C PRO A 4 13.33 -7.11 15.28
N ASP A 5 12.23 -7.33 14.57
CA ASP A 5 12.02 -6.89 13.19
C ASP A 5 12.38 -5.39 13.16
N PRO A 6 13.48 -4.97 12.50
CA PRO A 6 13.96 -3.62 12.61
C PRO A 6 12.85 -2.69 12.13
N ALA A 7 12.43 -1.80 13.03
CA ALA A 7 11.37 -0.85 12.76
C ALA A 7 11.83 0.07 11.63
N LEU A 8 11.30 -0.20 10.44
CA LEU A 8 11.67 0.45 9.20
C LEU A 8 11.50 1.97 9.33
N SER A 9 12.61 2.69 9.27
CA SER A 9 12.62 4.15 9.18
C SER A 9 12.20 4.57 7.76
N ILE A 10 10.92 4.38 7.42
CA ILE A 10 10.37 4.75 6.12
C ILE A 10 10.10 6.27 6.07
N VAL A 11 11.18 7.06 6.12
CA VAL A 11 11.11 8.53 6.15
C VAL A 11 10.79 9.13 4.77
N TYR A 12 11.08 8.41 3.67
CA TYR A 12 10.94 8.90 2.29
C TYR A 12 9.70 8.43 1.52
N PHE A 13 8.91 7.51 2.07
CA PHE A 13 7.65 7.04 1.48
C PHE A 13 6.54 8.11 1.37
N PRO A 14 6.33 9.00 2.37
CA PRO A 14 5.13 9.84 2.37
C PRO A 14 5.17 10.90 1.28
N SER A 15 6.23 11.69 1.19
CA SER A 15 6.21 12.93 0.39
C SER A 15 6.14 12.68 -1.12
N LYS A 16 6.85 11.68 -1.66
CA LYS A 16 6.77 11.37 -3.10
C LYS A 16 5.45 10.72 -3.50
N LEU A 17 4.99 9.75 -2.71
CA LEU A 17 3.74 9.04 -3.00
C LEU A 17 2.53 9.96 -2.80
N GLN A 18 2.52 10.77 -1.74
CA GLN A 18 1.50 11.80 -1.52
C GLN A 18 1.50 12.84 -2.63
N HIS A 19 2.67 13.34 -3.05
CA HIS A 19 2.75 14.29 -4.15
C HIS A 19 2.24 13.71 -5.48
N SER A 20 2.55 12.44 -5.76
CA SER A 20 2.04 11.73 -6.93
C SER A 20 0.52 11.53 -6.88
N LEU A 21 -0.01 11.11 -5.73
CA LEU A 21 -1.45 10.95 -5.51
C LEU A 21 -2.19 12.29 -5.63
N LEU A 22 -1.69 13.35 -4.98
CA LEU A 22 -2.22 14.71 -5.06
C LEU A 22 -2.29 15.23 -6.49
N ASN A 23 -1.30 14.90 -7.31
CA ASN A 23 -1.24 15.34 -8.70
C ASN A 23 -1.99 14.44 -9.67
N SER A 24 -2.44 13.26 -9.23
CA SER A 24 -3.18 12.34 -10.10
C SER A 24 -4.51 12.93 -10.55
N SER A 25 -4.73 12.92 -11.86
CA SER A 25 -5.98 13.37 -12.50
C SER A 25 -7.19 12.57 -11.99
N TRP A 26 -6.96 11.30 -11.72
CA TRP A 26 -7.88 10.38 -11.05
C TRP A 26 -8.38 10.94 -9.72
N LEU A 27 -7.50 11.24 -8.77
CA LEU A 27 -7.90 11.61 -7.41
C LEU A 27 -8.56 12.97 -7.40
N LYS A 28 -8.10 13.88 -8.28
CA LYS A 28 -8.75 15.19 -8.52
C LYS A 28 -10.17 15.04 -9.06
N LYS A 29 -10.44 14.03 -9.90
CA LYS A 29 -11.80 13.73 -10.39
C LYS A 29 -12.65 13.10 -9.30
N THR A 30 -12.14 12.06 -8.64
CA THR A 30 -12.81 11.39 -7.53
C THR A 30 -13.17 12.38 -6.40
N GLY A 31 -12.26 13.28 -6.04
CA GLY A 31 -12.52 14.30 -5.01
C GLY A 31 -13.67 15.26 -5.33
N LYS A 32 -14.01 15.44 -6.62
CA LYS A 32 -15.21 16.21 -7.03
C LYS A 32 -16.49 15.39 -6.86
N ASP A 33 -16.43 14.10 -7.12
CA ASP A 33 -17.57 13.18 -7.01
C ASP A 33 -17.92 12.86 -5.54
N TYR A 34 -16.93 12.99 -4.65
CA TYR A 34 -16.98 12.63 -3.23
C TYR A 34 -17.10 13.85 -2.30
N ALA A 35 -17.80 14.92 -2.73
CA ALA A 35 -17.81 16.27 -2.14
C ALA A 35 -17.98 16.40 -0.61
N THR A 36 -18.39 15.35 0.11
CA THR A 36 -18.51 15.31 1.58
C THR A 36 -17.78 14.14 2.26
N GLU A 37 -17.40 13.07 1.56
CA GLU A 37 -16.76 11.88 2.16
C GLU A 37 -15.54 11.45 1.37
N ARG A 38 -14.35 11.37 1.98
CA ARG A 38 -13.15 10.91 1.25
C ARG A 38 -13.29 9.43 0.87
N PRO A 39 -12.87 9.03 -0.34
CA PRO A 39 -12.93 7.63 -0.77
C PRO A 39 -12.08 6.73 0.14
N VAL A 40 -12.54 5.50 0.30
CA VAL A 40 -11.99 4.51 1.22
C VAL A 40 -10.96 3.64 0.51
N CYS A 41 -9.76 3.61 1.06
CA CYS A 41 -8.64 2.81 0.58
C CYS A 41 -8.26 1.75 1.60
N ILE A 42 -7.97 0.56 1.10
CA ILE A 42 -7.36 -0.51 1.89
C ILE A 42 -6.06 -0.95 1.22
N ILE A 43 -5.07 -1.26 2.05
CA ILE A 43 -3.77 -1.69 1.56
C ILE A 43 -3.81 -3.22 1.50
N GLY A 44 -3.47 -3.79 0.35
CA GLY A 44 -3.38 -5.23 0.09
C GLY A 44 -1.97 -5.78 0.28
N SER A 45 -1.52 -6.67 -0.61
CA SER A 45 -0.17 -7.24 -0.50
C SER A 45 0.88 -6.21 -0.89
N ILE A 46 1.95 -6.13 -0.10
CA ILE A 46 3.22 -5.54 -0.54
C ILE A 46 4.20 -6.70 -0.67
N VAL A 47 4.53 -7.08 -1.91
CA VAL A 47 5.42 -8.21 -2.20
C VAL A 47 6.86 -7.77 -1.96
N ILE A 48 7.54 -8.47 -1.05
CA ILE A 48 8.95 -8.25 -0.73
C ILE A 48 9.68 -9.56 -1.03
N PRO A 49 10.67 -9.58 -1.94
CA PRO A 49 11.48 -10.75 -2.19
C PRO A 49 12.13 -11.27 -0.89
N ALA A 50 12.07 -12.58 -0.67
CA ALA A 50 12.64 -13.21 0.53
C ALA A 50 14.15 -12.94 0.69
N SER A 51 14.85 -12.70 -0.41
CA SER A 51 16.27 -12.30 -0.44
C SER A 51 16.58 -10.99 0.28
N LEU A 52 15.56 -10.22 0.67
CA LEU A 52 15.71 -8.95 1.38
C LEU A 52 15.62 -9.08 2.90
N GLY A 53 15.37 -10.28 3.43
CA GLY A 53 15.40 -10.54 4.87
C GLY A 53 14.39 -9.73 5.70
N THR A 54 13.38 -9.12 5.06
CA THR A 54 12.38 -8.25 5.70
C THR A 54 10.97 -8.76 5.42
N SER A 55 10.10 -8.70 6.43
CA SER A 55 8.71 -9.14 6.34
C SER A 55 7.78 -8.04 5.83
N ALA A 56 6.86 -8.40 4.92
CA ALA A 56 5.76 -7.51 4.50
C ALA A 56 4.89 -7.03 5.68
N LYS A 57 4.88 -7.78 6.79
CA LYS A 57 4.16 -7.41 8.02
C LYS A 57 4.67 -6.11 8.64
N ALA A 58 5.96 -5.78 8.47
CA ALA A 58 6.55 -4.54 8.98
C ALA A 58 6.27 -3.33 8.08
N VAL A 59 6.14 -3.53 6.75
CA VAL A 59 5.98 -2.42 5.80
C VAL A 59 4.56 -1.88 5.79
N VAL A 60 3.54 -2.74 5.83
CA VAL A 60 2.19 -2.25 5.56
C VAL A 60 1.61 -1.32 6.63
N PRO A 61 1.75 -1.60 7.94
CA PRO A 61 1.26 -0.68 8.97
C PRO A 61 1.82 0.75 8.80
N VAL A 62 3.07 0.85 8.34
CA VAL A 62 3.70 2.14 8.04
C VAL A 62 3.05 2.80 6.82
N VAL A 63 2.82 2.05 5.73
CA VAL A 63 2.12 2.56 4.55
C VAL A 63 0.71 3.03 4.90
N GLU A 64 -0.02 2.26 5.71
CA GLU A 64 -1.35 2.60 6.22
C GLU A 64 -1.33 3.89 7.02
N ALA A 65 -0.45 4.00 8.02
CA ALA A 65 -0.33 5.18 8.87
C ALA A 65 0.01 6.44 8.06
N LYS A 66 0.93 6.33 7.08
CA LYS A 66 1.35 7.46 6.24
C LYS A 66 0.28 7.88 5.23
N LEU A 67 -0.47 6.92 4.68
CA LEU A 67 -1.59 7.20 3.77
C LEU A 67 -2.76 7.82 4.54
N ALA A 68 -3.05 7.35 5.75
CA ALA A 68 -4.05 7.94 6.63
C ALA A 68 -3.68 9.38 7.00
N ALA A 69 -2.41 9.62 7.37
CA ALA A 69 -1.88 10.95 7.71
C ALA A 69 -1.90 11.94 6.54
N SER A 70 -1.92 11.47 5.28
CA SER A 70 -2.03 12.34 4.12
C SER A 70 -3.38 13.07 4.03
N GLY A 71 -4.42 12.52 4.66
CA GLY A 71 -5.77 13.03 4.57
C GLY A 71 -6.40 12.93 3.16
N LEU A 72 -5.75 12.27 2.20
CA LEU A 72 -6.24 12.15 0.83
C LEU A 72 -7.33 11.09 0.68
N LEU A 73 -7.24 10.03 1.48
CA LEU A 73 -8.12 8.86 1.45
C LEU A 73 -8.47 8.49 2.90
N ARG A 74 -9.66 7.90 3.11
CA ARG A 74 -9.93 7.18 4.37
C ARG A 74 -9.23 5.83 4.29
N VAL A 75 -8.38 5.51 5.25
CA VAL A 75 -7.64 4.24 5.23
C VAL A 75 -8.26 3.26 6.19
N ILE A 76 -8.61 2.06 5.71
CA ILE A 76 -8.96 0.94 6.56
C ILE A 76 -7.67 0.31 7.07
N HIS A 77 -7.47 0.35 8.39
CA HIS A 77 -6.33 -0.32 9.03
C HIS A 77 -6.60 -1.82 9.13
N GLY A 78 -5.80 -2.63 8.42
CA GLY A 78 -6.04 -4.06 8.22
C GLY A 78 -5.68 -4.97 9.41
N GLY A 79 -5.65 -4.44 10.65
CA GLY A 79 -5.01 -5.04 11.83
C GLY A 79 -5.30 -6.53 12.07
N ASP A 80 -6.55 -6.98 11.95
CA ASP A 80 -6.91 -8.34 12.39
C ASP A 80 -7.23 -9.35 11.27
N ARG A 81 -7.63 -8.88 10.07
CA ARG A 81 -8.01 -9.78 8.94
C ARG A 81 -6.90 -10.02 7.92
N ARG A 82 -5.83 -9.23 7.97
CA ARG A 82 -4.70 -9.34 7.04
C ARG A 82 -3.89 -10.63 7.27
N GLY A 83 -3.73 -11.04 8.52
CA GLY A 83 -2.98 -12.26 8.88
C GLY A 83 -3.55 -13.55 8.29
N LEU A 84 -4.84 -13.55 7.91
CA LEU A 84 -5.53 -14.69 7.30
C LEU A 84 -5.36 -14.80 5.79
N ILE A 85 -4.93 -13.72 5.11
CA ILE A 85 -4.98 -13.61 3.63
C ILE A 85 -3.59 -13.43 3.01
N PHE A 86 -2.68 -12.78 3.74
CA PHE A 86 -1.34 -12.49 3.27
C PHE A 86 -0.36 -13.42 3.96
N SER A 87 -0.20 -14.63 3.40
CA SER A 87 0.91 -15.51 3.80
C SER A 87 2.23 -14.87 3.39
N THR A 88 3.29 -15.14 4.15
CA THR A 88 4.62 -14.58 3.93
C THR A 88 5.33 -15.16 2.70
N THR A 89 4.77 -16.19 2.07
CA THR A 89 5.43 -16.95 0.99
C THR A 89 4.77 -16.80 -0.37
N THR A 90 3.46 -16.53 -0.43
CA THR A 90 2.74 -16.39 -1.71
C THR A 90 1.74 -15.25 -1.61
N PRO A 91 1.91 -14.17 -2.38
CA PRO A 91 0.90 -13.12 -2.39
C PRO A 91 -0.43 -13.68 -2.91
N PRO A 92 -1.56 -13.33 -2.28
CA PRO A 92 -2.88 -13.72 -2.76
C PRO A 92 -3.10 -13.19 -4.18
N SER A 93 -3.86 -13.95 -4.98
CA SER A 93 -4.21 -13.51 -6.34
C SER A 93 -4.91 -12.17 -6.30
N GLU A 94 -4.74 -11.37 -7.35
CA GLU A 94 -5.38 -10.05 -7.46
C GLU A 94 -6.89 -10.10 -7.19
N LYS A 95 -7.57 -11.11 -7.77
CA LYS A 95 -9.00 -11.32 -7.57
C LYS A 95 -9.35 -11.56 -6.09
N ALA A 96 -8.54 -12.33 -5.37
CA ALA A 96 -8.74 -12.56 -3.94
C ALA A 96 -8.58 -11.27 -3.13
N GLN A 97 -7.59 -10.44 -3.48
CA GLN A 97 -7.37 -9.14 -2.83
C GLN A 97 -8.51 -8.15 -3.09
N LEU A 98 -9.00 -8.09 -4.34
CA LEU A 98 -10.15 -7.24 -4.70
C LEU A 98 -11.43 -7.69 -3.99
N ASN A 99 -11.71 -9.00 -3.95
CA ASN A 99 -12.86 -9.54 -3.23
C ASN A 99 -12.80 -9.26 -1.73
N TRP A 100 -11.61 -9.38 -1.14
CA TRP A 100 -11.41 -9.03 0.26
C TRP A 100 -11.64 -7.54 0.51
N ALA A 101 -11.10 -6.67 -0.34
CA ALA A 101 -11.30 -5.23 -0.26
C ALA A 101 -12.78 -4.84 -0.38
N ALA A 102 -13.51 -5.48 -1.30
CA ALA A 102 -14.96 -5.32 -1.44
C ALA A 102 -15.69 -5.75 -0.16
N GLY A 103 -15.30 -6.87 0.45
CA GLY A 103 -15.83 -7.34 1.74
C GLY A 103 -15.54 -6.39 2.92
N GLN A 104 -14.52 -5.54 2.82
CA GLN A 104 -14.24 -4.47 3.78
C GLN A 104 -14.91 -3.13 3.40
N LYS A 105 -15.71 -3.09 2.33
CA LYS A 105 -16.33 -1.87 1.79
C LYS A 105 -15.30 -0.79 1.41
N ALA A 106 -14.14 -1.21 0.89
CA ALA A 106 -13.17 -0.29 0.33
C ALA A 106 -13.55 0.07 -1.11
N ASP A 107 -13.36 1.34 -1.49
CA ASP A 107 -13.49 1.79 -2.88
C ASP A 107 -12.23 1.44 -3.67
N TYR A 108 -11.07 1.50 -3.00
CA TYR A 108 -9.75 1.35 -3.61
C TYR A 108 -8.86 0.36 -2.88
N LEU A 109 -8.10 -0.39 -3.66
CA LEU A 109 -7.08 -1.33 -3.20
C LEU A 109 -5.71 -0.81 -3.62
N LEU A 110 -4.82 -0.58 -2.65
CA LEU A 110 -3.42 -0.25 -2.88
C LEU A 110 -2.55 -1.52 -2.68
N THR A 111 -1.84 -1.95 -3.71
CA THR A 111 -0.84 -3.04 -3.64
C THR A 111 0.55 -2.49 -3.92
N GLY A 112 1.58 -3.23 -3.53
CA GLY A 112 2.96 -2.88 -3.83
C GLY A 112 3.82 -4.09 -4.15
N GLU A 113 4.93 -3.86 -4.85
CA GLU A 113 5.95 -4.85 -5.14
C GLU A 113 7.34 -4.20 -5.10
N VAL A 114 8.27 -4.80 -4.35
CA VAL A 114 9.66 -4.39 -4.37
C VAL A 114 10.31 -4.87 -5.66
N VAL A 115 10.55 -3.95 -6.58
CA VAL A 115 11.04 -4.25 -7.93
C VAL A 115 12.56 -4.30 -8.04
N ARG A 116 13.31 -3.58 -7.19
CA ARG A 116 14.78 -3.65 -7.15
C ARG A 116 15.39 -3.07 -5.89
N LYS A 117 16.59 -3.54 -5.54
CA LYS A 117 17.50 -2.82 -4.64
C LYS A 117 18.05 -1.59 -5.37
N SER A 118 17.99 -0.42 -4.73
CA SER A 118 18.47 0.86 -5.26
C SER A 118 19.72 1.37 -4.56
N GLY A 119 20.19 0.71 -3.50
CA GLY A 119 21.38 1.04 -2.72
C GLY A 119 21.43 0.25 -1.41
N ASN A 120 22.39 0.52 -0.52
CA ASN A 120 22.39 -0.05 0.83
C ASN A 120 21.14 0.42 1.59
N GLY A 121 20.35 -0.53 2.08
CA GLY A 121 19.06 -0.27 2.74
C GLY A 121 17.95 0.28 1.83
N LYS A 122 18.22 0.66 0.58
CA LYS A 122 17.24 1.35 -0.27
C LYS A 122 16.60 0.42 -1.29
N TYR A 123 15.28 0.45 -1.37
CA TYR A 123 14.48 -0.42 -2.23
C TYR A 123 13.48 0.38 -3.05
N LYS A 124 13.40 0.11 -4.34
CA LYS A 124 12.36 0.68 -5.20
C LYS A 124 11.13 -0.22 -5.10
N VAL A 125 10.01 0.37 -4.69
CA VAL A 125 8.72 -0.29 -4.61
C VAL A 125 7.80 0.33 -5.64
N HIS A 126 7.24 -0.50 -6.50
CA HIS A 126 6.17 -0.13 -7.41
C HIS A 126 4.84 -0.32 -6.69
N TYR A 127 4.06 0.75 -6.60
CA TYR A 127 2.73 0.76 -6.03
C TYR A 127 1.69 0.89 -7.12
N GLN A 128 0.56 0.25 -6.89
CA GLN A 128 -0.56 0.27 -7.80
C GLN A 128 -1.87 0.40 -7.01
N MET A 129 -2.71 1.33 -7.44
CA MET A 129 -4.07 1.48 -6.94
C MET A 129 -5.05 0.94 -7.97
N LYS A 130 -6.01 0.15 -7.50
CA LYS A 130 -7.12 -0.39 -8.29
C LYS A 130 -8.46 0.03 -7.70
N SER A 131 -9.41 0.28 -8.59
CA SER A 131 -10.83 0.42 -8.24
C SER A 131 -11.40 -0.94 -7.87
N VAL A 132 -11.86 -1.09 -6.63
CA VAL A 132 -12.42 -2.34 -6.11
C VAL A 132 -13.65 -2.80 -6.91
N PRO A 133 -14.61 -1.93 -7.29
CA PRO A 133 -15.80 -2.36 -8.02
C PRO A 133 -15.55 -3.02 -9.38
N ASN A 134 -14.45 -2.68 -10.05
CA ASN A 134 -14.21 -3.10 -11.45
C ASN A 134 -12.78 -3.63 -11.71
N GLY A 135 -11.94 -3.69 -10.68
CA GLY A 135 -10.54 -4.10 -10.77
C GLY A 135 -9.63 -3.18 -11.59
N LYS A 136 -10.14 -2.06 -12.11
CA LYS A 136 -9.37 -1.22 -13.05
C LYS A 136 -8.23 -0.51 -12.32
N LYS A 137 -7.03 -0.55 -12.91
CA LYS A 137 -5.89 0.28 -12.48
C LYS A 137 -6.22 1.75 -12.68
N VAL A 138 -6.05 2.53 -11.63
CA VAL A 138 -6.46 3.93 -11.55
C VAL A 138 -5.28 4.85 -11.24
N TRP A 139 -4.24 4.30 -10.61
CA TRP A 139 -2.99 4.97 -10.35
C TRP A 139 -1.87 3.94 -10.18
N GLU A 140 -0.66 4.32 -10.56
CA GLU A 140 0.56 3.59 -10.24
C GLU A 140 1.72 4.56 -10.11
N ASP A 141 2.70 4.22 -9.27
CA ASP A 141 3.95 4.95 -9.18
C ASP A 141 5.03 4.08 -8.57
N SER A 142 6.29 4.46 -8.73
CA SER A 142 7.41 3.82 -8.04
C SER A 142 8.11 4.78 -7.11
N VAL A 143 8.29 4.38 -5.85
CA VAL A 143 9.03 5.16 -4.86
C VAL A 143 10.18 4.35 -4.30
N THR A 144 11.28 5.03 -3.97
CA THR A 144 12.37 4.42 -3.23
C THR A 144 12.07 4.54 -1.73
N ILE A 145 12.01 3.42 -1.03
CA ILE A 145 11.93 3.35 0.43
C ILE A 145 13.29 2.99 1.01
N ASP A 146 13.54 3.43 2.24
CA ASP A 146 14.66 2.98 3.05
C ASP A 146 14.14 1.89 4.00
N MET A 147 14.80 0.73 3.97
CA MET A 147 14.56 -0.43 4.81
C MET A 147 15.87 -0.67 5.55
N GLN A 148 15.96 -0.08 6.74
CA GLN A 148 17.05 -0.26 7.70
C GLN A 148 16.71 -1.38 8.67
#